data_AF-A0A5C7SNI5-F1
#
_entry.id   AF-A0A5C7SNI5-F1
#
_cell.length_a   1.000
_cell.length_b   1.000
_cell.length_c   1.000
_cell.angle_alpha   90.00
_cell.angle_beta   90.00
_cell.angle_gamma   90.00
#
_symmetry.space_group_name_H-M   'P 1'
#
loop_
_entity.id
_entity.type
_entity.pdbx_description
1 polymer ?
#
loop_
_entity_poly.entity_id
_entity_poly.type
_entity_poly.pdbx_seq_one_letter_code
_entity_poly.pdbx_strand_id
1 'polypeptide(L)'
;MNARVPAEVFPPGEFLREELEARDWSQQELAEIMGRPPRLISELISGKRAVTPETAKGLAEAFGTSPDYWMSLESQYQLSKVKTEDGIVARKAALYGRFPVREMIRRGWVQASESVEVLEARFCEFFRIPDVSVQPELVHNAKKTHAHLEATPLQMAWLFRVRTLAEKQVVPAYSREKLAAAVEKLKTLLLAPEEARHAPRILAEAGVRLVFVEAMPGSKIDGATFWLDDGKPVIGMTFRFDRIDNFWFVLRHEIEHVLREDGKADADVLIDSDLGSETDGIAECEALANEAGADFCVPKGQLDDFVDRVQPYFSEKKVLLFAQRINVHPGLVVGQLQRRLKRHDFLRKHQVKVRDCVLQAADSDGWGSFSE
;
A
#
# COMPACT_ATOMS: atom_id res chain seq x y z
N MET A 1 31.46 13.24 -5.05
CA MET A 1 32.48 14.29 -4.84
C MET A 1 32.60 14.51 -3.34
N ASN A 2 33.75 14.19 -2.74
CA ASN A 2 33.96 14.40 -1.32
C ASN A 2 34.00 15.90 -1.05
N ALA A 3 33.00 16.41 -0.31
CA ALA A 3 33.01 17.77 0.17
C ALA A 3 34.24 17.96 1.07
N ARG A 4 35.17 18.83 0.65
CA ARG A 4 36.28 19.27 1.50
C ARG A 4 35.67 20.14 2.60
N VAL A 5 35.56 19.59 3.80
CA VAL A 5 35.15 20.34 4.99
C VAL A 5 36.41 21.05 5.53
N PRO A 6 36.41 22.38 5.70
CA PRO A 6 37.47 23.09 6.41
C PRO A 6 37.63 22.52 7.82
N ALA A 7 38.87 22.45 8.31
CA ALA A 7 39.18 21.83 9.61
C ALA A 7 38.58 22.59 10.81
N GLU A 8 38.15 23.84 10.61
CA GLU A 8 37.57 24.70 11.62
C GLU A 8 36.48 25.57 10.98
N VAL A 9 35.31 25.68 11.63
CA VAL A 9 34.19 26.50 11.14
C VAL A 9 34.35 27.91 11.72
N PHE A 10 34.87 28.83 10.92
CA PHE A 10 35.01 30.24 11.30
C PHE A 10 33.89 31.10 10.68
N PRO A 11 33.35 32.09 11.41
CA PRO A 11 32.39 33.05 10.87
C PRO A 11 32.98 33.82 9.66
N PRO A 12 32.17 34.12 8.63
CA PRO A 12 32.63 34.97 7.50
C PRO A 12 33.17 36.32 7.95
N GLY A 13 32.65 36.85 9.07
CA GLY A 13 33.09 38.10 9.66
C GLY A 13 34.52 38.06 10.25
N GLU A 14 35.02 36.88 10.63
CA GLU A 14 36.42 36.72 11.06
C GLU A 14 37.36 36.71 9.87
N PHE A 15 37.04 35.93 8.83
CA PHE A 15 37.79 35.94 7.57
C PHE A 15 37.79 37.34 6.92
N LEU A 16 36.66 38.05 6.97
CA LEU A 16 36.58 39.45 6.53
C LEU A 16 37.51 40.37 7.31
N ARG A 17 37.69 40.14 8.61
CA ARG A 17 38.61 40.92 9.44
C ARG A 17 40.06 40.66 9.07
N GLU A 18 40.42 39.39 8.84
CA GLU A 18 41.76 39.00 8.39
C GLU A 18 42.11 39.59 7.03
N GLU A 19 41.19 39.58 6.05
CA GLU A 19 41.41 40.15 4.72
C GLU A 19 41.59 41.68 4.75
N LEU A 20 40.90 42.36 5.69
CA LEU A 20 41.07 43.79 5.97
C LEU A 20 42.43 44.08 6.60
N GLU A 21 42.82 43.32 7.63
CA GLU A 21 44.10 43.47 8.31
C GLU A 21 45.29 43.21 7.37
N ALA A 22 45.20 42.18 6.50
CA ALA A 22 46.25 41.85 5.54
C ALA A 22 46.50 42.94 4.49
N ARG A 23 45.52 43.80 4.22
CA ARG A 23 45.59 44.91 3.25
C ARG A 23 45.73 46.28 3.91
N ASP A 24 45.78 46.34 5.24
CA ASP A 24 45.74 47.58 6.03
C ASP A 24 44.51 48.44 5.69
N TRP A 25 43.36 47.80 5.47
CA TRP A 25 42.09 48.45 5.14
C TRP A 25 41.19 48.57 6.37
N SER A 26 40.58 49.74 6.55
CA SER A 26 39.49 49.96 7.48
C SER A 26 38.15 49.45 6.94
N GLN A 27 37.18 49.21 7.84
CA GLN A 27 35.82 48.85 7.46
C GLN A 27 35.15 49.93 6.60
N GLN A 28 35.55 51.20 6.78
CA GLN A 28 35.02 52.33 6.04
C GLN A 28 35.56 52.36 4.61
N GLU A 29 36.84 52.06 4.42
CA GLU A 29 37.44 51.95 3.09
C GLU A 29 36.83 50.79 2.30
N LEU A 30 36.63 49.62 2.90
CA LEU A 30 35.94 48.52 2.22
C LEU A 30 34.50 48.89 1.85
N ALA A 31 33.78 49.60 2.72
CA ALA A 31 32.43 50.06 2.45
C ALA A 31 32.39 50.99 1.23
N GLU A 32 33.35 51.91 1.11
CA GLU A 32 33.53 52.79 -0.04
C GLU A 32 33.88 52.00 -1.32
N ILE A 33 34.84 51.06 -1.24
CA ILE A 33 35.23 50.18 -2.37
C ILE A 33 34.03 49.39 -2.91
N MET A 34 33.21 48.85 -2.01
CA MET A 34 32.03 48.05 -2.37
C MET A 34 30.81 48.91 -2.75
N GLY A 35 30.85 50.24 -2.55
CA GLY A 35 29.70 51.12 -2.71
C GLY A 35 28.54 50.76 -1.76
N ARG A 36 28.85 50.34 -0.52
CA ARG A 36 27.88 49.90 0.50
C ARG A 36 27.99 50.75 1.77
N PRO A 37 26.94 50.83 2.60
CA PRO A 37 27.03 51.55 3.88
C PRO A 37 28.03 50.87 4.84
N PRO A 38 28.88 51.62 5.58
CA PRO A 38 29.82 51.04 6.57
C PRO A 38 29.17 50.15 7.61
N ARG A 39 27.90 50.46 7.95
CA ARG A 39 27.08 49.63 8.84
C ARG A 39 26.92 48.19 8.34
N LEU A 40 26.82 47.97 7.03
CA LEU A 40 26.74 46.63 6.45
C LEU A 40 28.01 45.84 6.82
N ILE A 41 29.19 46.42 6.59
CA ILE A 41 30.48 45.77 6.85
C ILE A 41 30.64 45.44 8.34
N SER A 42 30.27 46.38 9.22
CA SER A 42 30.29 46.18 10.67
C SER A 42 29.34 45.04 11.13
N GLU A 43 28.14 44.98 10.55
CA GLU A 43 27.16 43.92 10.86
C GLU A 43 27.62 42.53 10.35
N LEU A 44 28.33 42.47 9.23
CA LEU A 44 28.95 41.24 8.72
C LEU A 44 30.09 40.77 9.64
N ILE A 45 30.99 41.67 10.03
CA ILE A 45 32.14 41.36 10.91
C ILE A 45 31.68 40.88 12.30
N SER A 46 30.61 41.46 12.82
CA SER A 46 30.03 41.07 14.11
C SER A 46 29.10 39.85 14.03
N GLY A 47 28.92 39.26 12.84
CA GLY A 47 28.04 38.11 12.62
C GLY A 47 26.55 38.38 12.86
N LYS A 48 26.16 39.66 12.94
CA LYS A 48 24.75 40.11 13.08
C LYS A 48 23.99 40.05 11.77
N ARG A 49 24.70 40.07 10.65
CA ARG A 49 24.14 39.96 9.31
C ARG A 49 24.87 38.89 8.52
N ALA A 50 24.10 38.08 7.80
CA ALA A 50 24.62 37.06 6.91
C ALA A 50 25.17 37.69 5.62
N VAL A 51 26.20 37.08 5.05
CA VAL A 51 26.68 37.40 3.70
C VAL A 51 25.63 36.97 2.67
N THR A 52 25.08 37.92 1.91
CA THR A 52 24.15 37.64 0.80
C THR A 52 24.92 37.39 -0.51
N PRO A 53 24.31 36.81 -1.56
CA PRO A 53 24.97 36.61 -2.85
C PRO A 53 25.54 37.89 -3.48
N GLU A 54 24.86 39.02 -3.33
CA GLU A 54 25.33 40.33 -3.82
C GLU A 54 26.52 40.84 -3.02
N THR A 55 26.52 40.58 -1.71
CA THR A 55 27.62 40.93 -0.81
C THR A 55 28.83 40.06 -1.11
N ALA A 56 28.64 38.76 -1.30
CA ALA A 56 29.68 37.81 -1.69
C ALA A 56 30.35 38.19 -3.01
N LYS A 57 29.59 38.65 -4.01
CA LYS A 57 30.15 39.17 -5.26
C LYS A 57 31.03 40.40 -5.04
N GLY A 58 30.54 41.37 -4.27
CA GLY A 58 31.32 42.58 -3.97
C GLY A 58 32.59 42.29 -3.17
N LEU A 59 32.53 41.38 -2.19
CA LEU A 59 33.71 40.95 -1.43
C LEU A 59 34.70 40.18 -2.33
N ALA A 60 34.20 39.34 -3.23
CA ALA A 60 35.03 38.61 -4.18
C ALA A 60 35.79 39.55 -5.12
N GLU A 61 35.10 40.54 -5.69
CA GLU A 61 35.72 41.58 -6.53
C GLU A 61 36.71 42.43 -5.74
N ALA A 62 36.38 42.81 -4.49
CA ALA A 62 37.26 43.63 -3.64
C ALA A 62 38.55 42.92 -3.22
N PHE A 63 38.47 41.61 -2.93
CA PHE A 63 39.60 40.85 -2.37
C PHE A 63 40.32 39.95 -3.38
N GLY A 64 39.80 39.83 -4.60
CA GLY A 64 40.33 38.89 -5.60
C GLY A 64 40.06 37.43 -5.24
N THR A 65 38.97 37.18 -4.51
CA THR A 65 38.49 35.84 -4.12
C THR A 65 37.30 35.41 -4.98
N SER A 66 36.60 34.33 -4.64
CA SER A 66 35.39 33.91 -5.36
C SER A 66 34.11 34.16 -4.54
N PRO A 67 32.98 34.51 -5.18
CA PRO A 67 31.70 34.64 -4.47
C PRO A 67 31.30 33.33 -3.78
N ASP A 68 31.59 32.19 -4.42
CA ASP A 68 31.33 30.85 -3.88
C ASP A 68 32.09 30.60 -2.58
N TYR A 69 33.30 31.16 -2.44
CA TYR A 69 34.08 31.03 -1.21
C TYR A 69 33.37 31.70 -0.02
N TRP A 70 32.94 32.96 -0.20
CA TRP A 70 32.18 33.70 0.81
C TRP A 70 30.84 33.05 1.15
N MET A 71 30.10 32.57 0.14
CA MET A 71 28.86 31.83 0.34
C MET A 71 29.09 30.50 1.07
N SER A 72 30.20 29.82 0.82
CA SER A 72 30.57 28.58 1.50
C SER A 72 30.86 28.82 2.98
N LEU A 73 31.62 29.88 3.32
CA LEU A 73 31.89 30.25 4.70
C LEU A 73 30.58 30.59 5.46
N GLU A 74 29.71 31.40 4.85
CA GLU A 74 28.42 31.74 5.45
C GLU A 74 27.56 30.50 5.67
N SER A 75 27.47 29.64 4.66
CA SER A 75 26.68 28.41 4.75
C SER A 75 27.17 27.51 5.88
N GLN A 76 28.49 27.30 6.00
CA GLN A 76 29.07 26.49 7.06
C GLN A 76 28.83 27.08 8.46
N TYR A 77 29.00 28.40 8.60
CA TYR A 77 28.76 29.09 9.86
C TYR A 77 27.28 29.07 10.28
N GLN A 78 26.35 29.22 9.34
CA GLN A 78 24.93 29.11 9.65
C GLN A 78 24.53 27.67 10.02
N LEU A 79 25.06 26.68 9.31
CA LEU A 79 24.82 25.27 9.64
C LEU A 79 25.37 24.89 11.02
N SER A 80 26.54 25.41 11.42
CA SER A 80 27.10 25.12 12.75
C SER A 80 26.33 25.73 13.91
N LYS A 81 25.56 26.81 13.68
CA LYS A 81 24.65 27.41 14.68
C LYS A 81 23.40 26.58 14.92
N VAL A 82 23.01 25.76 13.95
CA VAL A 82 21.82 24.91 14.08
C VAL A 82 22.23 23.64 14.80
N LYS A 83 21.77 23.47 16.04
CA LYS A 83 21.73 22.14 16.66
C LYS A 83 20.68 21.33 15.92
N THR A 84 21.10 20.42 15.05
CA THR A 84 20.19 19.41 14.51
C THR A 84 19.69 18.56 15.66
N GLU A 85 18.41 18.71 16.03
CA GLU A 85 17.72 17.72 16.85
C GLU A 85 17.75 16.39 16.09
N ASP A 86 18.32 15.38 16.74
CA ASP A 86 18.83 14.13 16.19
C ASP A 86 17.93 13.49 15.13
N GLY A 87 18.31 13.63 13.85
CA GLY A 87 17.83 12.79 12.76
C GLY A 87 16.32 12.71 12.55
N ILE A 88 15.50 13.53 13.23
CA ILE A 88 14.03 13.42 13.24
C ILE A 88 13.48 13.53 11.81
N VAL A 89 13.99 14.47 11.03
CA VAL A 89 13.60 14.66 9.63
C VAL A 89 13.95 13.45 8.79
N ALA A 90 15.15 12.87 8.97
CA ALA A 90 15.59 11.69 8.24
C ALA A 90 14.75 10.45 8.61
N ARG A 91 14.43 10.28 9.89
CA ARG A 91 13.55 9.22 10.42
C ARG A 91 12.14 9.32 9.87
N LYS A 92 11.54 10.52 9.91
CA LYS A 92 10.23 10.79 9.29
C LYS A 92 10.26 10.52 7.78
N ALA A 93 11.29 10.98 7.07
CA ALA A 93 11.42 10.73 5.64
C ALA A 93 11.50 9.21 5.32
N ALA A 94 12.28 8.45 6.09
CA ALA A 94 12.38 7.00 5.95
C ALA A 94 11.02 6.32 6.22
N LEU A 95 10.31 6.71 7.27
CA LEU A 95 8.99 6.17 7.59
C LEU A 95 7.96 6.41 6.47
N TYR A 96 7.85 7.65 5.99
CA TYR A 96 6.93 8.02 4.91
C TYR A 96 7.32 7.45 3.54
N GLY A 97 8.61 7.14 3.34
CA GLY A 97 9.09 6.46 2.14
C GLY A 97 8.76 4.97 2.10
N ARG A 98 8.65 4.32 3.28
CA ARG A 98 8.45 2.88 3.40
C ARG A 98 7.01 2.46 3.62
N PHE A 99 6.21 3.27 4.31
CA PHE A 99 4.84 2.92 4.69
C PHE A 99 3.83 3.95 4.17
N PRO A 100 2.57 3.54 3.91
CA PRO A 100 1.51 4.46 3.50
C PRO A 100 0.96 5.26 4.69
N VAL A 101 1.83 6.06 5.34
CA VAL A 101 1.56 6.71 6.64
C VAL A 101 0.27 7.53 6.62
N ARG A 102 0.09 8.35 5.57
CA ARG A 102 -1.09 9.22 5.45
C ARG A 102 -2.40 8.42 5.39
N GLU A 103 -2.41 7.34 4.62
CA GLU A 103 -3.62 6.53 4.44
C GLU A 103 -3.95 5.73 5.71
N MET A 104 -2.94 5.18 6.39
CA MET A 104 -3.13 4.45 7.65
C MET A 104 -3.63 5.36 8.78
N ILE A 105 -3.14 6.60 8.86
CA ILE A 105 -3.64 7.60 9.82
C ILE A 105 -5.07 8.01 9.48
N ARG A 106 -5.34 8.33 8.21
CA ARG A 106 -6.68 8.72 7.74
C ARG A 106 -7.73 7.66 8.05
N ARG A 107 -7.36 6.38 7.94
CA ARG A 107 -8.25 5.25 8.24
C ARG A 107 -8.36 4.92 9.73
N GLY A 108 -7.63 5.62 10.60
CA GLY A 108 -7.57 5.35 12.04
C GLY A 108 -6.88 4.03 12.38
N TRP A 109 -6.12 3.44 11.46
CA TRP A 109 -5.37 2.20 11.70
C TRP A 109 -4.15 2.44 12.60
N VAL A 110 -3.56 3.64 12.47
CA VAL A 110 -2.51 4.14 13.34
C VAL A 110 -2.87 5.55 13.77
N GLN A 111 -2.77 5.85 15.07
CA GLN A 111 -3.00 7.21 15.57
C GLN A 111 -1.81 8.12 15.23
N ALA A 112 -2.10 9.37 14.83
CA ALA A 112 -1.08 10.39 14.62
C ALA A 112 -0.35 10.75 15.93
N SER A 113 0.90 11.18 15.83
CA SER A 113 1.71 11.68 16.95
C SER A 113 2.71 12.72 16.46
N GLU A 114 3.00 13.72 17.30
CA GLU A 114 4.04 14.72 17.02
C GLU A 114 5.46 14.16 17.22
N SER A 115 5.63 13.25 18.19
CA SER A 115 6.87 12.50 18.44
C SER A 115 7.06 11.41 17.39
N VAL A 116 8.22 11.40 16.74
CA VAL A 116 8.58 10.40 15.74
C VAL A 116 8.77 9.02 16.39
N GLU A 117 9.28 8.98 17.62
CA GLU A 117 9.47 7.75 18.40
C GLU A 117 8.15 7.05 18.66
N VAL A 118 7.13 7.80 19.10
CA VAL A 118 5.79 7.25 19.35
C VAL A 118 5.15 6.80 18.04
N LEU A 119 5.35 7.55 16.95
CA LEU A 119 4.80 7.17 15.64
C LEU A 119 5.46 5.88 15.14
N GLU A 120 6.79 5.79 15.15
CA GLU A 120 7.52 4.58 14.76
C GLU A 120 7.10 3.36 15.60
N ALA A 121 6.98 3.50 16.92
CA ALA A 121 6.53 2.42 17.81
C ALA A 121 5.14 1.88 17.42
N ARG A 122 4.21 2.76 17.03
CA ARG A 122 2.87 2.36 16.56
C ARG A 122 2.90 1.63 15.22
N PHE A 123 3.79 2.03 14.31
CA PHE A 123 4.01 1.31 13.05
C PHE A 123 4.64 -0.06 13.31
N CYS A 124 5.64 -0.13 14.19
CA CYS A 124 6.23 -1.39 14.64
C CYS A 124 5.18 -2.33 15.22
N GLU A 125 4.31 -1.81 16.09
CA GLU A 125 3.20 -2.56 16.67
C GLU A 125 2.23 -3.07 15.60
N PHE A 126 1.81 -2.21 14.67
CA PHE A 126 0.88 -2.57 13.59
C PHE A 126 1.44 -3.67 12.68
N PHE A 127 2.69 -3.52 12.26
CA PHE A 127 3.37 -4.45 11.35
C PHE A 127 4.07 -5.62 12.05
N ARG A 128 3.97 -5.72 13.38
CA ARG A 128 4.64 -6.77 14.20
C ARG A 128 6.16 -6.86 13.94
N ILE A 129 6.80 -5.72 13.71
CA ILE A 129 8.24 -5.60 13.47
C ILE A 129 8.92 -4.98 14.69
N PRO A 130 10.18 -5.34 14.99
CA PRO A 130 10.91 -4.76 16.11
C PRO A 130 11.32 -3.31 15.84
N ASP A 131 11.53 -2.96 14.57
CA ASP A 131 11.97 -1.65 14.15
C ASP A 131 11.49 -1.33 12.72
N VAL A 132 11.27 -0.05 12.42
CA VAL A 132 10.78 0.43 11.11
C VAL A 132 11.78 0.20 9.98
N SER A 133 13.03 -0.15 10.29
CA SER A 133 14.02 -0.56 9.29
C SER A 133 13.78 -1.97 8.74
N VAL A 134 13.00 -2.80 9.44
CA VAL A 134 12.74 -4.19 9.07
C VAL A 134 11.56 -4.26 8.09
N GLN A 135 11.69 -5.10 7.06
CA GLN A 135 10.58 -5.36 6.13
C GLN A 135 9.54 -6.24 6.84
N PRO A 136 8.25 -5.84 6.87
CA PRO A 136 7.21 -6.69 7.44
C PRO A 136 7.06 -7.98 6.63
N GLU A 137 6.92 -9.10 7.33
CA GLU A 137 6.66 -10.41 6.74
C GLU A 137 5.44 -11.06 7.43
N LEU A 138 4.59 -11.73 6.65
CA LEU A 138 3.38 -12.41 7.16
C LEU A 138 3.61 -13.89 7.47
N VAL A 139 4.86 -14.37 7.37
CA VAL A 139 5.22 -15.79 7.36
C VAL A 139 4.91 -16.49 8.68
N HIS A 140 4.27 -17.66 8.58
CA HIS A 140 4.22 -18.69 9.61
C HIS A 140 4.88 -19.99 9.12
N ASN A 141 6.20 -20.07 9.21
CA ASN A 141 6.91 -21.24 9.72
C ASN A 141 8.38 -20.89 9.93
N ALA A 142 8.88 -21.12 11.14
CA ALA A 142 10.28 -20.93 11.47
C ALA A 142 11.08 -22.09 10.86
N LYS A 143 11.44 -21.98 9.57
CA LYS A 143 12.66 -22.51 8.95
C LYS A 143 12.58 -22.38 7.42
N LYS A 144 13.54 -21.61 6.90
CA LYS A 144 14.06 -21.55 5.52
C LYS A 144 13.54 -20.40 4.66
N THR A 145 14.55 -19.63 4.24
CA THR A 145 14.75 -18.92 2.97
C THR A 145 13.66 -17.95 2.54
N HIS A 146 13.99 -16.66 2.65
CA HIS A 146 13.31 -15.49 2.11
C HIS A 146 12.83 -15.72 0.67
N ALA A 147 11.58 -16.17 0.52
CA ALA A 147 10.79 -15.90 -0.65
C ALA A 147 10.14 -14.53 -0.39
N HIS A 148 10.64 -13.52 -1.10
CA HIS A 148 10.17 -12.17 -0.98
C HIS A 148 8.91 -12.03 -1.84
N LEU A 149 7.77 -11.77 -1.22
CA LEU A 149 6.70 -11.11 -1.95
C LEU A 149 7.09 -9.68 -2.26
N GLU A 150 7.01 -9.32 -3.54
CA GLU A 150 7.02 -7.92 -4.01
C GLU A 150 5.67 -7.23 -3.71
N ALA A 151 5.12 -7.43 -2.50
CA ALA A 151 3.92 -6.74 -2.07
C ALA A 151 4.24 -5.25 -1.87
N THR A 152 3.44 -4.39 -2.49
CA THR A 152 3.58 -2.94 -2.31
C THR A 152 3.28 -2.54 -0.86
N PRO A 153 3.79 -1.41 -0.37
CA PRO A 153 3.49 -0.93 0.99
C PRO A 153 1.99 -0.82 1.31
N LEU A 154 1.17 -0.47 0.31
CA LEU A 154 -0.29 -0.42 0.44
C LEU A 154 -0.90 -1.81 0.65
N GLN A 155 -0.43 -2.79 -0.12
CA GLN A 155 -0.88 -4.18 -0.01
C GLN A 155 -0.47 -4.77 1.35
N MET A 156 0.76 -4.53 1.79
CA MET A 156 1.25 -4.96 3.09
C MET A 156 0.44 -4.35 4.24
N ALA A 157 0.16 -3.04 4.19
CA ALA A 157 -0.67 -2.41 5.21
C ALA A 157 -2.07 -3.03 5.26
N TRP A 158 -2.68 -3.28 4.11
CA TRP A 158 -4.00 -3.92 4.01
C TRP A 158 -3.98 -5.35 4.58
N LEU A 159 -2.98 -6.17 4.25
CA LEU A 159 -2.85 -7.54 4.75
C LEU A 159 -2.68 -7.60 6.27
N PHE A 160 -1.86 -6.72 6.84
CA PHE A 160 -1.70 -6.65 8.30
C PHE A 160 -2.98 -6.19 9.00
N ARG A 161 -3.80 -5.37 8.35
CA ARG A 161 -5.14 -5.04 8.87
C ARG A 161 -6.06 -6.26 8.84
N VAL A 162 -6.10 -6.99 7.74
CA VAL A 162 -6.85 -8.25 7.61
C VAL A 162 -6.42 -9.22 8.71
N ARG A 163 -5.11 -9.41 8.89
CA ARG A 163 -4.53 -10.24 9.96
C ARG A 163 -5.03 -9.84 11.34
N THR A 164 -4.98 -8.54 11.66
CA THR A 164 -5.41 -8.02 12.97
C THR A 164 -6.89 -8.30 13.25
N LEU A 165 -7.74 -8.25 12.23
CA LEU A 165 -9.16 -8.58 12.37
C LEU A 165 -9.37 -10.09 12.49
N ALA A 166 -8.67 -10.87 11.67
CA ALA A 166 -8.73 -12.34 11.69
C ALA A 166 -8.25 -12.94 13.03
N GLU A 167 -7.22 -12.36 13.65
CA GLU A 167 -6.72 -12.77 14.97
C GLU A 167 -7.79 -12.65 16.09
N LYS A 168 -8.76 -11.74 15.92
CA LYS A 168 -9.87 -11.55 16.88
C LYS A 168 -11.03 -12.53 16.65
N GLN A 169 -11.09 -13.19 15.50
CA GLN A 169 -12.15 -14.14 15.19
C GLN A 169 -11.97 -15.46 15.94
N VAL A 170 -13.02 -15.87 16.63
CA VAL A 170 -13.11 -17.18 17.29
C VAL A 170 -13.87 -18.12 16.37
N VAL A 171 -13.14 -18.98 15.66
CA VAL A 171 -13.68 -20.03 14.80
C VAL A 171 -13.13 -21.40 15.22
N PRO A 172 -13.85 -22.51 14.94
CA PRO A 172 -13.35 -23.87 15.15
C PRO A 172 -12.04 -24.16 14.42
N ALA A 173 -11.40 -25.29 14.75
CA ALA A 173 -10.23 -25.78 14.01
C ALA A 173 -10.59 -26.03 12.54
N TYR A 174 -9.65 -25.67 11.65
CA TYR A 174 -9.80 -25.88 10.21
C TYR A 174 -9.99 -27.37 9.87
N SER A 175 -10.94 -27.65 8.99
CA SER A 175 -11.11 -28.97 8.35
C SER A 175 -11.33 -28.79 6.86
N ARG A 176 -10.44 -29.42 6.09
CA ARG A 176 -10.49 -29.43 4.62
C ARG A 176 -11.79 -30.06 4.11
N GLU A 177 -12.26 -31.12 4.75
CA GLU A 177 -13.51 -31.80 4.42
C GLU A 177 -14.71 -30.88 4.65
N LYS A 178 -14.73 -30.14 5.76
CA LYS A 178 -15.78 -29.16 6.04
C LYS A 178 -15.73 -28.00 5.06
N LEU A 179 -14.55 -27.56 4.64
CA LEU A 179 -14.41 -26.50 3.63
C LEU A 179 -14.91 -26.97 2.26
N ALA A 180 -14.61 -28.20 1.85
CA ALA A 180 -15.16 -28.78 0.63
C ALA A 180 -16.69 -28.87 0.67
N ALA A 181 -17.26 -29.30 1.82
CA ALA A 181 -18.71 -29.29 2.02
C ALA A 181 -19.29 -27.86 2.06
N ALA A 182 -18.54 -26.89 2.58
CA ALA A 182 -18.92 -25.49 2.57
C ALA A 182 -19.04 -24.94 1.14
N VAL A 183 -18.13 -25.30 0.23
CA VAL A 183 -18.23 -24.92 -1.20
C VAL A 183 -19.56 -25.37 -1.80
N GLU A 184 -20.01 -26.60 -1.53
CA GLU A 184 -21.31 -27.09 -2.00
C GLU A 184 -22.49 -26.32 -1.40
N LYS A 185 -22.41 -25.92 -0.13
CA LYS A 185 -23.40 -25.02 0.49
C LYS A 185 -23.39 -23.64 -0.16
N LEU A 186 -22.22 -23.08 -0.50
CA LEU A 186 -22.12 -21.77 -1.16
C LEU A 186 -22.74 -21.78 -2.56
N LYS A 187 -22.64 -22.90 -3.31
CA LYS A 187 -23.28 -23.03 -4.63
C LYS A 187 -24.79 -22.78 -4.58
N THR A 188 -25.46 -23.15 -3.49
CA THR A 188 -26.91 -22.93 -3.36
C THR A 188 -27.29 -21.46 -3.15
N LEU A 189 -26.32 -20.60 -2.85
CA LEU A 189 -26.51 -19.16 -2.59
C LEU A 189 -26.30 -18.30 -3.85
N LEU A 190 -25.84 -18.90 -4.96
CA LEU A 190 -25.50 -18.18 -6.19
C LEU A 190 -26.68 -17.52 -6.89
N LEU A 191 -27.91 -17.90 -6.55
CA LEU A 191 -29.12 -17.41 -7.21
C LEU A 191 -29.53 -16.01 -6.77
N ALA A 192 -29.34 -15.67 -5.49
CA ALA A 192 -29.84 -14.45 -4.89
C ALA A 192 -28.72 -13.65 -4.21
N PRO A 193 -28.52 -12.36 -4.54
CA PRO A 193 -27.41 -11.56 -4.01
C PRO A 193 -27.43 -11.43 -2.49
N GLU A 194 -28.62 -11.42 -1.87
CA GLU A 194 -28.76 -11.27 -0.43
C GLU A 194 -28.26 -12.51 0.33
N GLU A 195 -28.23 -13.68 -0.31
CA GLU A 195 -27.77 -14.92 0.30
C GLU A 195 -26.25 -14.94 0.51
N ALA A 196 -25.51 -14.07 -0.20
CA ALA A 196 -24.06 -13.89 -0.01
C ALA A 196 -23.69 -13.57 1.45
N ARG A 197 -24.61 -12.98 2.23
CA ARG A 197 -24.43 -12.70 3.66
C ARG A 197 -24.15 -13.94 4.52
N HIS A 198 -24.47 -15.14 4.01
CA HIS A 198 -24.24 -16.40 4.73
C HIS A 198 -22.82 -16.95 4.53
N ALA A 199 -22.08 -16.45 3.53
CA ALA A 199 -20.72 -16.93 3.24
C ALA A 199 -19.75 -16.85 4.42
N PRO A 200 -19.66 -15.74 5.20
CA PRO A 200 -18.77 -15.66 6.35
C PRO A 200 -19.04 -16.75 7.39
N ARG A 201 -20.30 -16.99 7.73
CA ARG A 201 -20.70 -18.03 8.69
C ARG A 201 -20.37 -19.43 8.18
N ILE A 202 -20.67 -19.73 6.91
CA ILE A 202 -20.40 -21.03 6.31
C ILE A 202 -18.91 -21.36 6.31
N LEU A 203 -18.05 -20.38 6.01
CA LEU A 203 -16.60 -20.53 6.07
C LEU A 203 -16.08 -20.64 7.51
N ALA A 204 -16.65 -19.86 8.44
CA ALA A 204 -16.31 -19.95 9.86
C ALA A 204 -16.60 -21.35 10.43
N GLU A 205 -17.70 -22.01 10.04
CA GLU A 205 -18.02 -23.39 10.45
C GLU A 205 -16.96 -24.42 9.99
N ALA A 206 -16.23 -24.12 8.91
CA ALA A 206 -15.11 -24.90 8.41
C ALA A 206 -13.74 -24.51 9.02
N GLY A 207 -13.72 -23.49 9.88
CA GLY A 207 -12.50 -22.96 10.52
C GLY A 207 -11.72 -21.95 9.67
N VAL A 208 -12.34 -21.40 8.62
CA VAL A 208 -11.75 -20.36 7.76
C VAL A 208 -12.21 -18.99 8.22
N ARG A 209 -11.26 -18.06 8.39
CA ARG A 209 -11.52 -16.67 8.79
C ARG A 209 -11.72 -15.81 7.56
N LEU A 210 -12.95 -15.38 7.30
CA LEU A 210 -13.25 -14.45 6.22
C LEU A 210 -13.34 -13.03 6.78
N VAL A 211 -12.57 -12.11 6.21
CA VAL A 211 -12.49 -10.71 6.64
C VAL A 211 -12.57 -9.80 5.43
N PHE A 212 -13.32 -8.70 5.55
CA PHE A 212 -13.41 -7.69 4.50
C PHE A 212 -12.71 -6.41 4.90
N VAL A 213 -11.80 -5.89 4.08
CA VAL A 213 -11.15 -4.60 4.33
C VAL A 213 -11.21 -3.76 3.06
N GLU A 214 -11.62 -2.50 3.17
CA GLU A 214 -11.70 -1.63 2.01
C GLU A 214 -10.33 -1.51 1.32
N ALA A 215 -10.30 -1.74 0.01
CA ALA A 215 -9.08 -1.62 -0.78
C ALA A 215 -8.46 -0.24 -0.59
N MET A 216 -7.15 -0.18 -0.35
CA MET A 216 -6.45 1.10 -0.40
C MET A 216 -6.40 1.61 -1.85
N PRO A 217 -6.62 2.92 -2.10
CA PRO A 217 -6.46 3.49 -3.44
C PRO A 217 -5.08 3.15 -4.02
N GLY A 218 -5.07 2.50 -5.20
CA GLY A 218 -3.84 2.10 -5.87
C GLY A 218 -3.24 0.74 -5.46
N SER A 219 -3.75 0.09 -4.40
CA SER A 219 -3.31 -1.28 -4.02
C SER A 219 -3.71 -2.35 -5.04
N LYS A 220 -4.80 -2.09 -5.77
CA LYS A 220 -5.40 -3.00 -6.75
C LYS A 220 -5.75 -4.40 -6.21
N ILE A 221 -5.91 -4.59 -4.89
CA ILE A 221 -6.23 -5.91 -4.33
C ILE A 221 -7.72 -6.24 -4.52
N ASP A 222 -8.00 -7.46 -4.95
CA ASP A 222 -9.35 -8.05 -4.91
C ASP A 222 -9.49 -9.05 -3.74
N GLY A 223 -8.48 -9.89 -3.52
CA GLY A 223 -8.42 -10.86 -2.43
C GLY A 223 -6.99 -11.23 -2.04
N ALA A 224 -6.85 -11.92 -0.91
CA ALA A 224 -5.62 -12.59 -0.53
C ALA A 224 -5.90 -13.74 0.44
N THR A 225 -5.07 -14.78 0.35
CA THR A 225 -5.07 -15.93 1.27
C THR A 225 -3.74 -16.04 1.99
N PHE A 226 -3.79 -16.21 3.31
CA PHE A 226 -2.63 -16.50 4.16
C PHE A 226 -3.02 -17.25 5.43
N TRP A 227 -2.03 -17.68 6.20
CA TRP A 227 -2.21 -18.50 7.41
C TRP A 227 -1.68 -17.76 8.64
N LEU A 228 -2.46 -17.73 9.74
CA LEU A 228 -1.97 -17.22 11.03
C LEU A 228 -1.07 -18.25 11.74
N ASP A 229 -1.46 -19.52 11.60
CA ASP A 229 -0.69 -20.72 11.95
C ASP A 229 -1.09 -21.89 11.04
N ASP A 230 -0.43 -23.05 11.18
CA ASP A 230 -0.65 -24.26 10.35
C ASP A 230 -2.12 -24.73 10.25
N GLY A 231 -3.01 -24.29 11.15
CA GLY A 231 -4.42 -24.66 11.18
C GLY A 231 -5.40 -23.49 11.13
N LYS A 232 -4.95 -22.27 10.85
CA LYS A 232 -5.78 -21.05 10.88
C LYS A 232 -5.69 -20.28 9.56
N PRO A 233 -6.40 -20.73 8.52
CA PRO A 233 -6.46 -20.02 7.25
C PRO A 233 -7.28 -18.72 7.38
N VAL A 234 -6.84 -17.72 6.65
CA VAL A 234 -7.45 -16.40 6.54
C VAL A 234 -7.66 -16.07 5.07
N ILE A 235 -8.87 -15.65 4.75
CA ILE A 235 -9.23 -15.06 3.46
C ILE A 235 -9.56 -13.59 3.73
N GLY A 236 -8.75 -12.70 3.18
CA GLY A 236 -9.05 -11.28 3.10
C GLY A 236 -9.68 -10.96 1.75
N MET A 237 -10.76 -10.19 1.74
CA MET A 237 -11.37 -9.73 0.48
C MET A 237 -11.64 -8.23 0.50
N THR A 238 -11.60 -7.63 -0.67
CA THR A 238 -12.07 -6.26 -0.89
C THR A 238 -13.42 -6.27 -1.61
N PHE A 239 -14.03 -5.09 -1.68
CA PHE A 239 -15.13 -4.81 -2.61
C PHE A 239 -14.70 -3.76 -3.64
N ARG A 240 -13.44 -3.83 -4.12
CA ARG A 240 -12.93 -2.96 -5.20
C ARG A 240 -13.92 -2.93 -6.37
N PHE A 241 -14.46 -4.11 -6.68
CA PHE A 241 -15.60 -4.27 -7.57
C PHE A 241 -16.79 -4.85 -6.80
N ASP A 242 -17.65 -3.99 -6.29
CA ASP A 242 -18.93 -4.36 -5.64
C ASP A 242 -19.93 -4.92 -6.66
N ARG A 243 -19.72 -6.17 -7.08
CA ARG A 243 -20.56 -6.90 -8.02
C ARG A 243 -20.62 -8.37 -7.62
N ILE A 244 -21.80 -8.98 -7.77
CA ILE A 244 -22.05 -10.39 -7.43
C ILE A 244 -21.09 -11.36 -8.12
N ASP A 245 -20.75 -11.11 -9.39
CA ASP A 245 -19.83 -11.94 -10.17
C ASP A 245 -18.41 -11.89 -9.63
N ASN A 246 -17.94 -10.68 -9.30
CA ASN A 246 -16.61 -10.50 -8.73
C ASN A 246 -16.50 -11.15 -7.35
N PHE A 247 -17.51 -10.93 -6.49
CA PHE A 247 -17.53 -11.48 -5.14
C PHE A 247 -17.41 -13.01 -5.13
N TRP A 248 -18.28 -13.71 -5.87
CA TRP A 248 -18.27 -15.18 -5.88
C TRP A 248 -17.04 -15.75 -6.56
N PHE A 249 -16.55 -15.09 -7.62
CA PHE A 249 -15.33 -15.49 -8.29
C PHE A 249 -14.12 -15.41 -7.36
N VAL A 250 -13.89 -14.25 -6.73
CA VAL A 250 -12.75 -14.02 -5.82
C VAL A 250 -12.88 -14.95 -4.61
N LEU A 251 -14.06 -15.02 -3.98
CA LEU A 251 -14.25 -15.88 -2.81
C LEU A 251 -13.89 -17.34 -3.12
N ARG A 252 -14.35 -17.87 -4.26
CA ARG A 252 -14.04 -19.24 -4.65
C ARG A 252 -12.56 -19.43 -5.00
N HIS A 253 -11.95 -18.45 -5.66
CA HIS A 253 -10.52 -18.44 -5.98
C HIS A 253 -9.70 -18.57 -4.68
N GLU A 254 -9.97 -17.74 -3.68
CA GLU A 254 -9.28 -17.79 -2.38
C GLU A 254 -9.55 -19.10 -1.63
N ILE A 255 -10.77 -19.63 -1.70
CA ILE A 255 -11.08 -20.96 -1.14
C ILE A 255 -10.23 -22.06 -1.81
N GLU A 256 -9.92 -21.95 -3.10
CA GLU A 256 -9.04 -22.92 -3.77
C GLU A 256 -7.65 -22.93 -3.16
N HIS A 257 -7.07 -21.76 -2.90
CA HIS A 257 -5.77 -21.66 -2.22
C HIS A 257 -5.79 -22.31 -0.85
N VAL A 258 -6.86 -22.11 -0.06
CA VAL A 258 -7.00 -22.78 1.25
C VAL A 258 -7.15 -24.30 1.11
N LEU A 259 -7.92 -24.79 0.14
CA LEU A 259 -8.13 -26.22 -0.10
C LEU A 259 -6.87 -26.95 -0.59
N ARG A 260 -6.00 -26.22 -1.28
CA ARG A 260 -4.69 -26.69 -1.76
C ARG A 260 -3.57 -26.48 -0.75
N GLU A 261 -3.87 -25.75 0.32
CA GLU A 261 -2.90 -25.36 1.34
C GLU A 261 -1.74 -24.52 0.78
N ASP A 262 -2.05 -23.73 -0.26
CA ASP A 262 -1.09 -22.79 -0.82
C ASP A 262 -0.69 -21.77 0.27
N GLY A 263 0.58 -21.37 0.28
CA GLY A 263 1.16 -20.51 1.32
C GLY A 263 1.61 -21.21 2.62
N LYS A 264 1.46 -22.54 2.74
CA LYS A 264 2.06 -23.32 3.86
C LYS A 264 3.50 -23.79 3.61
N ALA A 265 3.80 -24.20 2.37
CA ALA A 265 5.08 -24.84 2.01
C ALA A 265 6.07 -23.85 1.37
N ASP A 266 5.56 -22.93 0.56
CA ASP A 266 6.27 -21.76 0.06
C ASP A 266 5.80 -20.57 0.91
N ALA A 267 6.72 -19.82 1.50
CA ALA A 267 6.45 -18.78 2.50
C ALA A 267 5.71 -17.54 1.95
N ASP A 268 5.03 -17.68 0.82
CA ASP A 268 4.44 -16.61 0.05
C ASP A 268 2.94 -16.47 0.34
N VAL A 269 2.55 -15.28 0.79
CA VAL A 269 1.16 -14.80 0.76
C VAL A 269 0.72 -14.61 -0.68
N LEU A 270 -0.39 -15.22 -1.08
CA LEU A 270 -0.92 -15.02 -2.44
C LEU A 270 -1.78 -13.75 -2.44
N ILE A 271 -1.31 -12.73 -3.19
CA ILE A 271 -1.98 -11.43 -3.34
C ILE A 271 -2.48 -11.32 -4.77
N ASP A 272 -3.80 -11.25 -4.90
CA ASP A 272 -4.43 -11.05 -6.19
C ASP A 272 -4.61 -9.55 -6.47
N SER A 273 -3.83 -9.04 -7.43
CA SER A 273 -3.74 -7.61 -7.77
C SER A 273 -4.34 -7.23 -9.13
N ASP A 274 -4.64 -8.21 -9.99
CA ASP A 274 -5.35 -7.97 -11.25
C ASP A 274 -5.90 -9.29 -11.84
N LEU A 275 -7.15 -9.61 -11.49
CA LEU A 275 -7.89 -10.72 -12.10
C LEU A 275 -8.14 -10.46 -13.60
N GLY A 276 -7.18 -10.84 -14.44
CA GLY A 276 -7.32 -10.80 -15.89
C GLY A 276 -6.08 -10.45 -16.71
N SER A 277 -4.92 -10.18 -16.10
CA SER A 277 -3.66 -10.05 -16.85
C SER A 277 -3.01 -11.41 -17.04
N GLU A 278 -2.90 -11.89 -18.28
CA GLU A 278 -1.96 -12.95 -18.64
C GLU A 278 -0.54 -12.40 -18.47
N THR A 279 0.02 -12.51 -17.27
CA THR A 279 1.47 -12.39 -17.07
C THR A 279 2.10 -13.74 -17.34
N ASP A 280 2.97 -13.82 -18.35
CA ASP A 280 3.79 -14.99 -18.64
C ASP A 280 4.50 -15.45 -17.36
N GLY A 281 4.20 -16.68 -16.91
CA GLY A 281 4.77 -17.28 -15.69
C GLY A 281 3.80 -17.52 -14.53
N ILE A 282 2.48 -17.56 -14.78
CA ILE A 282 1.48 -17.93 -13.77
C ILE A 282 1.89 -19.26 -13.10
N ALA A 283 2.12 -19.22 -11.79
CA ALA A 283 2.32 -20.41 -10.97
C ALA A 283 1.08 -21.32 -11.13
N GLU A 284 1.29 -22.63 -11.27
CA GLU A 284 0.21 -23.60 -11.51
C GLU A 284 -0.98 -23.46 -10.54
N CYS A 285 -0.73 -23.03 -9.29
CA CYS A 285 -1.74 -22.73 -8.29
C CYS A 285 -2.74 -21.64 -8.71
N GLU A 286 -2.26 -20.51 -9.25
CA GLU A 286 -3.09 -19.37 -9.69
C GLU A 286 -3.99 -19.74 -10.87
N ALA A 287 -3.49 -20.55 -11.80
CA ALA A 287 -4.28 -21.04 -12.92
C ALA A 287 -5.44 -21.93 -12.43
N LEU A 288 -5.17 -22.81 -11.46
CA LEU A 288 -6.17 -23.70 -10.86
C LEU A 288 -7.20 -22.92 -10.03
N ALA A 289 -6.79 -21.92 -9.25
CA ALA A 289 -7.69 -21.04 -8.51
C ALA A 289 -8.60 -20.23 -9.43
N ASN A 290 -8.05 -19.72 -10.54
CA ASN A 290 -8.83 -19.03 -11.57
C ASN A 290 -9.84 -19.93 -12.28
N GLU A 291 -9.46 -21.17 -12.61
CA GLU A 291 -10.38 -22.14 -13.20
C GLU A 291 -11.49 -22.52 -12.22
N ALA A 292 -11.15 -22.76 -10.97
CA ALA A 292 -12.09 -23.07 -9.91
C ALA A 292 -13.09 -21.93 -9.65
N GLY A 293 -12.64 -20.68 -9.62
CA GLY A 293 -13.50 -19.50 -9.50
C GLY A 293 -14.44 -19.32 -10.69
N ALA A 294 -13.95 -19.58 -11.91
CA ALA A 294 -14.77 -19.49 -13.13
C ALA A 294 -15.86 -20.57 -13.17
N ASP A 295 -15.48 -21.83 -12.93
CA ASP A 295 -16.39 -22.98 -12.99
C ASP A 295 -17.49 -22.93 -11.91
N PHE A 296 -17.15 -22.41 -10.73
CA PHE A 296 -18.12 -22.20 -9.65
C PHE A 296 -19.19 -21.15 -10.00
N CYS A 297 -18.80 -20.07 -10.67
CA CYS A 297 -19.75 -19.05 -11.12
C CYS A 297 -20.64 -19.57 -12.25
N VAL A 298 -20.05 -20.22 -13.26
CA VAL A 298 -20.76 -20.87 -14.36
C VAL A 298 -19.97 -22.09 -14.81
N PRO A 299 -20.54 -23.31 -14.75
CA PRO A 299 -19.83 -24.51 -15.17
C PRO A 299 -19.35 -24.42 -16.61
N LYS A 300 -18.06 -24.68 -16.84
CA LYS A 300 -17.37 -24.41 -18.11
C LYS A 300 -18.05 -25.05 -19.31
N GLY A 301 -18.35 -26.35 -19.22
CA GLY A 301 -19.03 -27.08 -20.30
C GLY A 301 -20.42 -26.52 -20.62
N GLN A 302 -21.17 -26.04 -19.62
CA GLN A 302 -22.48 -25.45 -19.86
C GLN A 302 -22.38 -24.07 -20.53
N LEU A 303 -21.36 -23.29 -20.17
CA LEU A 303 -21.07 -22.00 -20.79
C LEU A 303 -20.61 -22.18 -22.25
N ASP A 304 -19.74 -23.14 -22.52
CA ASP A 304 -19.29 -23.50 -23.88
C ASP A 304 -20.48 -23.88 -24.76
N ASP A 305 -21.31 -24.84 -24.33
CA ASP A 305 -22.52 -25.24 -25.04
C ASP A 305 -23.48 -24.06 -25.30
N PHE A 306 -23.59 -23.13 -24.35
CA PHE A 306 -24.40 -21.94 -24.52
C PHE A 306 -23.82 -21.02 -25.58
N VAL A 307 -22.52 -20.72 -25.50
CA VAL A 307 -21.80 -19.85 -26.43
C VAL A 307 -21.91 -20.39 -27.85
N ASP A 308 -21.64 -21.67 -28.07
CA ASP A 308 -21.68 -22.30 -29.40
C ASP A 308 -23.07 -22.23 -30.04
N ARG A 309 -24.14 -22.31 -29.24
CA ARG A 309 -25.53 -22.23 -29.74
C ARG A 309 -26.00 -20.82 -30.06
N VAL A 310 -25.44 -19.80 -29.41
CA VAL A 310 -25.98 -18.43 -29.49
C VAL A 310 -25.07 -17.47 -30.25
N GLN A 311 -23.80 -17.84 -30.48
CA GLN A 311 -22.89 -17.03 -31.28
C GLN A 311 -23.44 -16.77 -32.69
N PRO A 312 -23.16 -15.58 -33.27
CA PRO A 312 -22.38 -14.47 -32.69
C PRO A 312 -23.22 -13.53 -31.79
N TYR A 313 -24.53 -13.74 -31.66
CA TYR A 313 -25.45 -12.78 -31.03
C TYR A 313 -26.02 -13.24 -29.68
N PHE A 314 -25.51 -12.64 -28.62
CA PHE A 314 -25.91 -12.87 -27.23
C PHE A 314 -27.04 -11.92 -26.80
N SER A 315 -28.29 -12.28 -27.09
CA SER A 315 -29.42 -11.47 -26.62
C SER A 315 -29.60 -11.58 -25.10
N GLU A 316 -30.03 -10.49 -24.47
CA GLU A 316 -30.33 -10.46 -23.03
C GLU A 316 -31.26 -11.61 -22.62
N LYS A 317 -32.34 -11.83 -23.38
CA LYS A 317 -33.30 -12.90 -23.13
C LYS A 317 -32.63 -14.29 -23.09
N LYS A 318 -31.71 -14.57 -24.02
CA LYS A 318 -31.00 -15.87 -24.05
C LYS A 318 -30.10 -16.04 -22.83
N VAL A 319 -29.39 -14.97 -22.42
CA VAL A 319 -28.53 -14.98 -21.23
C VAL A 319 -29.36 -15.23 -19.96
N LEU A 320 -30.50 -14.54 -19.81
CA LEU A 320 -31.39 -14.72 -18.65
C LEU A 320 -31.97 -16.14 -18.58
N LEU A 321 -32.45 -16.68 -19.71
CA LEU A 321 -32.97 -18.05 -19.77
C LEU A 321 -31.89 -19.09 -19.46
N PHE A 322 -30.66 -18.87 -19.91
CA PHE A 322 -29.53 -19.74 -19.59
C PHE A 322 -29.20 -19.70 -18.09
N ALA A 323 -29.09 -18.51 -17.49
CA ALA A 323 -28.86 -18.35 -16.05
C ALA A 323 -29.94 -19.07 -15.21
N GLN A 324 -31.21 -18.90 -15.59
CA GLN A 324 -32.33 -19.58 -14.95
C GLN A 324 -32.23 -21.11 -15.09
N ARG A 325 -31.88 -21.62 -16.27
CA ARG A 325 -31.74 -23.06 -16.54
C ARG A 325 -30.68 -23.72 -15.64
N ILE A 326 -29.58 -23.02 -15.38
CA ILE A 326 -28.48 -23.53 -14.56
C ILE A 326 -28.59 -23.10 -13.08
N ASN A 327 -29.69 -22.42 -12.72
CA ASN A 327 -30.02 -21.96 -11.37
C ASN A 327 -28.95 -21.05 -10.73
N VAL A 328 -28.44 -20.08 -11.48
CA VAL A 328 -27.49 -19.06 -10.99
C VAL A 328 -27.99 -17.65 -11.28
N HIS A 329 -27.52 -16.66 -10.52
CA HIS A 329 -27.86 -15.26 -10.79
C HIS A 329 -27.33 -14.81 -12.17
N PRO A 330 -28.11 -14.08 -12.98
CA PRO A 330 -27.69 -13.60 -14.30
C PRO A 330 -26.37 -12.83 -14.31
N GLY A 331 -26.08 -12.07 -13.26
CA GLY A 331 -24.82 -11.33 -13.10
C GLY A 331 -23.57 -12.21 -13.20
N LEU A 332 -23.63 -13.46 -12.73
CA LEU A 332 -22.52 -14.42 -12.80
C LEU A 332 -22.23 -14.83 -14.24
N VAL A 333 -23.28 -15.15 -15.00
CA VAL A 333 -23.18 -15.45 -16.44
C VAL A 333 -22.66 -14.26 -17.21
N VAL A 334 -23.17 -13.06 -16.91
CA VAL A 334 -22.70 -11.82 -17.53
C VAL A 334 -21.21 -11.62 -17.26
N GLY A 335 -20.74 -11.78 -16.01
CA GLY A 335 -19.30 -11.66 -15.68
C GLY A 335 -18.42 -12.59 -16.52
N GLN A 336 -18.79 -13.88 -16.63
CA GLN A 336 -18.05 -14.85 -17.44
C GLN A 336 -18.07 -14.51 -18.94
N LEU A 337 -19.22 -14.07 -19.47
CA LEU A 337 -19.34 -13.64 -20.87
C LEU A 337 -18.55 -12.36 -21.14
N GLN A 338 -18.55 -11.37 -20.25
CA GLN A 338 -17.78 -10.14 -20.41
C GLN A 338 -16.28 -10.45 -20.53
N ARG A 339 -15.76 -11.36 -19.69
CA ARG A 339 -14.35 -11.81 -19.74
C ARG A 339 -14.06 -12.52 -21.07
N ARG A 340 -14.88 -13.49 -21.46
CA ARG A 340 -14.68 -14.27 -22.70
C ARG A 340 -14.79 -13.41 -23.96
N LEU A 341 -15.71 -12.46 -23.99
CA LEU A 341 -15.94 -11.58 -25.14
C LEU A 341 -15.06 -10.32 -25.13
N LYS A 342 -14.29 -10.08 -24.05
CA LYS A 342 -13.54 -8.84 -23.82
C LYS A 342 -14.43 -7.58 -23.92
N ARG A 343 -15.65 -7.67 -23.39
CA ARG A 343 -16.70 -6.62 -23.45
C ARG A 343 -17.23 -6.29 -22.07
N HIS A 344 -16.55 -5.41 -21.34
CA HIS A 344 -16.89 -5.03 -19.97
C HIS A 344 -18.18 -4.20 -19.81
N ASP A 345 -18.74 -3.71 -20.92
CA ASP A 345 -20.00 -2.99 -21.02
C ASP A 345 -21.22 -3.92 -21.11
N PHE A 346 -21.02 -5.16 -21.57
CA PHE A 346 -22.09 -6.07 -21.95
C PHE A 346 -23.00 -6.42 -20.76
N LEU A 347 -24.29 -6.06 -20.85
CA LEU A 347 -25.33 -6.40 -19.86
C LEU A 347 -24.99 -6.05 -18.39
N ARG A 348 -24.15 -5.04 -18.18
CA ARG A 348 -23.67 -4.61 -16.86
C ARG A 348 -24.76 -4.34 -15.81
N LYS A 349 -25.98 -3.99 -16.22
CA LYS A 349 -27.14 -3.81 -15.33
C LYS A 349 -27.50 -5.05 -14.48
N HIS A 350 -27.07 -6.25 -14.90
CA HIS A 350 -27.31 -7.50 -14.17
C HIS A 350 -26.21 -7.84 -13.15
N GLN A 351 -25.08 -7.12 -13.16
CA GLN A 351 -24.02 -7.26 -12.14
C GLN A 351 -24.39 -6.43 -10.91
N VAL A 352 -25.32 -6.96 -10.10
CA VAL A 352 -25.84 -6.31 -8.89
C VAL A 352 -24.79 -6.22 -7.79
N LYS A 353 -24.95 -5.23 -6.91
CA LYS A 353 -24.09 -5.01 -5.73
C LYS A 353 -24.41 -6.04 -4.64
N VAL A 354 -23.40 -6.39 -3.85
CA VAL A 354 -23.50 -7.36 -2.75
C VAL A 354 -22.81 -6.91 -1.47
N ARG A 355 -22.02 -5.83 -1.51
CA ARG A 355 -21.29 -5.34 -0.33
C ARG A 355 -22.20 -5.11 0.87
N ASP A 356 -23.29 -4.38 0.68
CA ASP A 356 -24.12 -3.94 1.81
C ASP A 356 -24.78 -5.11 2.55
N CYS A 357 -25.14 -6.21 1.87
CA CYS A 357 -25.68 -7.40 2.53
C CYS A 357 -24.59 -8.26 3.19
N VAL A 358 -23.40 -8.36 2.59
CA VAL A 358 -22.29 -9.15 3.13
C VAL A 358 -21.66 -8.49 4.35
N LEU A 359 -21.41 -7.18 4.30
CA LEU A 359 -20.75 -6.45 5.40
C LEU A 359 -21.58 -6.44 6.69
N GLN A 360 -22.89 -6.58 6.63
CA GLN A 360 -23.76 -6.70 7.81
C GLN A 360 -23.54 -7.99 8.60
N ALA A 361 -22.97 -9.02 7.97
CA ALA A 361 -22.81 -10.35 8.54
C ALA A 361 -21.34 -10.77 8.67
N ALA A 362 -20.40 -9.84 8.48
CA ALA A 362 -18.97 -10.13 8.46
C ALA A 362 -18.17 -9.09 9.27
N ASP A 363 -17.03 -9.52 9.81
CA ASP A 363 -16.05 -8.57 10.31
C ASP A 363 -15.47 -7.77 9.15
N SER A 364 -15.56 -6.45 9.27
CA SER A 364 -15.13 -5.54 8.22
C SER A 364 -14.53 -4.25 8.73
N ASP A 365 -13.74 -3.60 7.88
CA ASP A 365 -13.16 -2.30 8.17
C ASP A 365 -12.96 -1.44 6.92
N GLY A 366 -12.98 -0.12 7.10
CA GLY A 366 -12.73 0.87 6.05
C GLY A 366 -13.97 1.46 5.39
N TRP A 367 -15.17 0.92 5.59
CA TRP A 367 -16.42 1.45 5.00
C TRP A 367 -17.21 2.39 5.94
N GLY A 368 -16.53 3.39 6.51
CA GLY A 368 -17.13 4.45 7.36
C GLY A 368 -16.81 5.85 6.84
N SER A 369 -17.54 6.87 7.30
CA SER A 369 -17.18 8.26 6.99
C SER A 369 -15.90 8.64 7.74
N PHE A 370 -14.79 8.81 7.02
CA PHE A 370 -13.52 9.31 7.58
C PHE A 370 -13.56 10.83 7.81
N SER A 371 -14.66 11.32 8.39
CA SER A 371 -14.87 12.72 8.74
C SER A 371 -14.87 12.86 10.26
N GLU A 372 -13.67 13.04 10.82
CA GLU A 372 -13.44 13.93 11.96
C GLU A 372 -12.35 14.93 11.59
#